data_AF-A4BWI0-F1
#
_entry.id   AF-A4BWI0-F1
#
_cell.length_a   1.000
_cell.length_b   1.000
_cell.length_c   1.000
_cell.angle_alpha   90.00
_cell.angle_beta   90.00
_cell.angle_gamma   90.00
#
_symmetry.space_group_name_H-M   'P 1'
#
loop_
_entity.id
_entity.type
_entity.pdbx_description
1 polymer ?
#
loop_
_entity_poly.entity_id
_entity_poly.type
_entity_poly.pdbx_seq_one_letter_code
_entity_poly.pdbx_strand_id
1 'polypeptide(L)'
;MNTPKRLEAALIKLYHAFHDDTLNPEDCTACAVGNMLDNYDSWKHLSDAHGSMQLSYVGTVHQRLGRRFNGYSPLEILEVEKIFLEACGFKTPLCHYNEKPKNPRDKELLFSGLCAVVALLCKLDNVPNVMDYSKLFEYEEHRAKYQLATILR
;
A
#
# COMPACT_ATOMS: atom_id res chain seq x y z
N MET A 1 3.87 3.85 -19.69
CA MET A 1 4.61 4.31 -18.49
C MET A 1 5.79 3.39 -18.28
N ASN A 2 7.00 3.93 -18.07
CA ASN A 2 8.14 3.11 -17.66
C ASN A 2 8.06 2.86 -16.15
N THR A 3 7.12 2.02 -15.70
CA THR A 3 7.01 1.63 -14.29
C THR A 3 7.99 0.50 -13.97
N PRO A 4 8.62 0.49 -12.78
CA PRO A 4 9.42 -0.65 -12.35
C PRO A 4 8.59 -1.94 -12.32
N LYS A 5 9.20 -3.06 -12.71
CA LYS A 5 8.52 -4.37 -12.74
C LYS A 5 7.88 -4.76 -11.40
N ARG A 6 8.52 -4.42 -10.27
CA ARG A 6 7.97 -4.71 -8.93
C ARG A 6 6.68 -3.94 -8.65
N LEU A 7 6.62 -2.67 -9.07
CA LEU A 7 5.45 -1.81 -8.93
C LEU A 7 4.30 -2.36 -9.77
N GLU A 8 4.56 -2.63 -11.05
CA GLU A 8 3.56 -3.18 -11.96
C GLU A 8 2.97 -4.50 -11.44
N ALA A 9 3.82 -5.41 -10.97
CA ALA A 9 3.37 -6.67 -10.38
C ALA A 9 2.50 -6.46 -9.12
N ALA A 10 2.87 -5.52 -8.24
CA ALA A 10 2.08 -5.19 -7.06
C ALA A 10 0.72 -4.59 -7.45
N LEU A 11 0.68 -3.66 -8.42
CA LEU A 11 -0.55 -3.03 -8.89
C LEU A 11 -1.52 -4.04 -9.50
N ILE A 12 -1.02 -4.97 -10.32
CA ILE A 12 -1.85 -6.03 -10.93
C ILE A 12 -2.48 -6.90 -9.83
N LYS A 13 -1.70 -7.30 -8.82
CA LYS A 13 -2.20 -8.13 -7.70
C LYS A 13 -3.25 -7.40 -6.86
N LEU A 14 -3.01 -6.13 -6.54
CA LEU A 14 -3.97 -5.31 -5.79
C LEU A 14 -5.26 -5.04 -6.58
N TYR A 15 -5.14 -4.85 -7.90
CA TYR A 15 -6.29 -4.71 -8.79
C TYR A 15 -7.20 -5.94 -8.74
N HIS A 16 -6.62 -7.14 -8.93
CA HIS A 16 -7.38 -8.39 -8.82
C HIS A 16 -7.99 -8.56 -7.44
N ALA A 17 -7.21 -8.33 -6.37
CA ALA A 17 -7.71 -8.46 -5.00
C ALA A 17 -8.94 -7.58 -4.71
N PHE A 18 -8.93 -6.34 -5.19
CA PHE A 18 -10.04 -5.41 -5.01
C PHE A 18 -11.26 -5.74 -5.87
N HIS A 19 -11.06 -6.11 -7.14
CA HIS A 19 -12.16 -6.38 -8.07
C HIS A 19 -12.80 -7.77 -7.89
N ASP A 20 -12.03 -8.74 -7.40
CA ASP A 20 -12.51 -10.09 -7.10
C ASP A 20 -13.07 -10.21 -5.66
N ASP A 21 -13.20 -9.08 -4.95
CA ASP A 21 -13.70 -8.97 -3.56
C ASP A 21 -12.95 -9.87 -2.55
N THR A 22 -11.64 -10.09 -2.78
CA THR A 22 -10.77 -10.89 -1.91
C THR A 22 -9.92 -10.05 -0.96
N LEU A 23 -9.79 -8.74 -1.18
CA LEU A 23 -9.04 -7.83 -0.33
C LEU A 23 -9.66 -7.70 1.07
N ASN A 24 -8.88 -7.99 2.12
CA ASN A 24 -9.35 -8.04 3.50
C ASN A 24 -8.32 -7.50 4.51
N PRO A 25 -8.55 -6.36 5.18
CA PRO A 25 -7.64 -5.78 6.16
C PRO A 25 -7.40 -6.63 7.41
N GLU A 26 -8.31 -7.55 7.74
CA GLU A 26 -8.19 -8.39 8.94
C GLU A 26 -7.49 -9.74 8.67
N ASP A 27 -7.01 -10.00 7.44
CA ASP A 27 -6.38 -11.26 7.05
C ASP A 27 -4.99 -11.04 6.46
N CYS A 28 -3.95 -11.58 7.13
CA CYS A 28 -2.56 -11.40 6.73
C CYS A 28 -2.21 -12.00 5.34
N THR A 29 -3.03 -12.90 4.81
CA THR A 29 -2.86 -13.45 3.46
C THR A 29 -3.59 -12.64 2.39
N ALA A 30 -4.59 -11.85 2.79
CA ALA A 30 -5.51 -11.17 1.89
C ALA A 30 -5.56 -9.64 2.08
N CYS A 31 -4.75 -9.06 2.98
CA CYS A 31 -4.54 -7.62 3.06
C CYS A 31 -3.70 -7.12 1.87
N ALA A 32 -3.39 -5.82 1.83
CA ALA A 32 -2.57 -5.25 0.76
C ALA A 32 -1.20 -5.95 0.66
N VAL A 33 -0.51 -6.14 1.79
CA VAL A 33 0.78 -6.83 1.83
C VAL A 33 0.65 -8.30 1.44
N GLY A 34 -0.35 -9.01 1.98
CA GLY A 34 -0.60 -10.41 1.67
C GLY A 34 -0.74 -10.62 0.16
N ASN A 35 -1.58 -9.82 -0.50
CA ASN A 35 -1.74 -9.89 -1.96
C ASN A 35 -0.45 -9.56 -2.71
N MET A 36 0.28 -8.51 -2.32
CA MET A 36 1.56 -8.16 -2.94
C MET A 36 2.59 -9.30 -2.84
N LEU A 37 2.56 -10.04 -1.73
CA LEU A 37 3.47 -11.14 -1.39
C LEU A 37 2.88 -12.53 -1.68
N ASP A 38 2.07 -12.66 -2.74
CA ASP A 38 1.56 -13.95 -3.25
C ASP A 38 0.74 -14.74 -2.21
N ASN A 39 -0.05 -14.01 -1.42
CA ASN A 39 -0.91 -14.52 -0.35
C ASN A 39 -0.17 -15.28 0.76
N TYR A 40 1.15 -15.11 0.87
CA TYR A 40 1.90 -15.59 2.03
C TYR A 40 1.71 -14.67 3.24
N ASP A 41 1.61 -15.26 4.43
CA ASP A 41 1.51 -14.50 5.70
C ASP A 41 2.85 -14.40 6.45
N SER A 42 3.93 -14.99 5.93
CA SER A 42 5.23 -15.03 6.61
C SER A 42 5.81 -13.65 6.95
N TRP A 43 5.39 -12.62 6.21
CA TRP A 43 5.76 -11.23 6.46
C TRP A 43 5.25 -10.72 7.81
N LYS A 44 4.19 -11.32 8.39
CA LYS A 44 3.64 -10.91 9.69
C LYS A 44 4.68 -11.04 10.81
N HIS A 45 5.68 -11.91 10.63
CA HIS A 45 6.78 -12.11 11.58
C HIS A 45 7.87 -11.04 11.48
N LEU A 46 7.80 -10.11 10.54
CA LEU A 46 8.72 -8.98 10.45
C LEU A 46 8.50 -7.96 11.58
N SER A 47 7.35 -7.99 12.24
CA SER A 47 7.05 -7.23 13.45
C SER A 47 6.37 -8.11 14.50
N ASP A 48 6.54 -7.79 15.78
CA ASP A 48 5.85 -8.48 16.87
C ASP A 48 4.42 -7.97 17.09
N ALA A 49 4.07 -6.81 16.53
CA ALA A 49 2.75 -6.22 16.61
C ALA A 49 2.24 -5.85 15.21
N HIS A 50 1.03 -6.32 14.87
CA HIS A 50 0.46 -6.10 13.54
C HIS A 50 0.18 -4.62 13.29
N GLY A 51 0.61 -4.10 12.13
CA GLY A 51 0.57 -2.67 11.81
C GLY A 51 1.64 -1.82 12.51
N SER A 52 2.60 -2.41 13.22
CA SER A 52 3.75 -1.67 13.79
C SER A 52 4.88 -1.50 12.78
N MET A 53 5.57 -0.35 12.85
CA MET A 53 6.83 -0.10 12.13
C MET A 53 8.06 -0.68 12.84
N GLN A 54 7.90 -1.19 14.06
CA GLN A 54 8.98 -1.78 14.82
C GLN A 54 9.28 -3.19 14.31
N LEU A 55 10.49 -3.38 13.78
CA LEU A 55 10.95 -4.70 13.36
C LEU A 55 11.10 -5.64 14.57
N SER A 56 10.68 -6.89 14.40
CA SER A 56 11.02 -7.99 15.29
C SER A 56 12.51 -8.32 15.17
N TYR A 57 12.99 -9.29 15.95
CA TYR A 57 14.34 -9.84 15.75
C TYR A 57 14.52 -10.37 14.32
N VAL A 58 13.57 -11.17 13.83
CA VAL A 58 13.59 -11.74 12.48
C VAL A 58 13.56 -10.63 11.42
N GLY A 59 12.68 -9.64 11.60
CA GLY A 59 12.61 -8.48 10.73
C GLY A 59 13.93 -7.70 10.67
N THR A 60 14.56 -7.48 11.81
CA THR A 60 15.85 -6.77 11.92
C THR A 60 16.96 -7.52 11.20
N VAL A 61 17.04 -8.84 11.35
CA VAL A 61 18.03 -9.67 10.63
C VAL A 61 17.82 -9.56 9.12
N HIS A 62 16.59 -9.73 8.63
CA HIS A 62 16.30 -9.62 7.20
C HIS A 62 16.57 -8.21 6.64
N GLN A 63 16.25 -7.18 7.41
CA GLN A 63 16.52 -5.79 7.02
C GLN A 63 18.02 -5.53 6.88
N ARG A 64 18.82 -5.96 7.88
CA ARG A 64 20.28 -5.77 7.87
C ARG A 64 20.99 -6.56 6.78
N LEU A 65 20.48 -7.74 6.43
CA LEU A 65 20.99 -8.54 5.32
C LEU A 65 20.57 -8.02 3.94
N GLY A 66 19.74 -6.97 3.87
CA GLY A 66 19.22 -6.44 2.61
C GLY A 66 18.26 -7.38 1.90
N ARG A 67 17.62 -8.32 2.62
CA ARG A 67 16.65 -9.26 2.03
C ARG A 67 15.45 -8.47 1.49
N ARG A 68 14.97 -8.89 0.32
CA ARG A 68 13.78 -8.33 -0.32
C ARG A 68 12.73 -9.43 -0.53
N PHE A 69 11.45 -9.07 -0.40
CA PHE A 69 10.29 -9.91 -0.65
C PHE A 69 9.52 -9.26 -1.79
N ASN A 70 9.47 -9.91 -2.96
CA ASN A 70 8.97 -9.32 -4.20
C ASN A 70 9.53 -7.93 -4.52
N GLY A 71 10.79 -7.68 -4.12
CA GLY A 71 11.47 -6.40 -4.32
C GLY A 71 11.32 -5.40 -3.17
N TYR A 72 10.57 -5.70 -2.11
CA TYR A 72 10.36 -4.82 -0.96
C TYR A 72 11.18 -5.27 0.27
N SER A 73 11.78 -4.34 0.99
CA SER A 73 12.46 -4.60 2.27
C SER A 73 11.46 -4.80 3.40
N PRO A 74 11.88 -5.40 4.52
CA PRO A 74 11.03 -5.50 5.70
C PRO A 74 10.36 -4.19 6.13
N LEU A 75 11.10 -3.08 6.17
CA LEU A 75 10.52 -1.78 6.55
C LEU A 75 9.49 -1.27 5.55
N GLU A 76 9.75 -1.41 4.24
CA GLU A 76 8.78 -1.03 3.20
C GLU A 76 7.49 -1.86 3.32
N ILE A 77 7.61 -3.15 3.64
CA ILE A 77 6.46 -4.05 3.84
C ILE A 77 5.62 -3.61 5.06
N LEU A 78 6.27 -3.31 6.19
CA LEU A 78 5.56 -2.82 7.38
C LEU A 78 4.90 -1.45 7.14
N GLU A 79 5.55 -0.57 6.36
CA GLU A 79 4.99 0.73 5.98
C GLU A 79 3.72 0.58 5.14
N VAL A 80 3.73 -0.33 4.15
CA VAL A 80 2.54 -0.63 3.34
C VAL A 80 1.39 -1.11 4.21
N GLU A 81 1.63 -2.08 5.11
CA GLU A 81 0.57 -2.61 5.97
C GLU A 81 -0.01 -1.54 6.87
N LYS A 82 0.87 -0.76 7.52
CA LYS A 82 0.45 0.30 8.42
C LYS A 82 -0.43 1.33 7.70
N ILE A 83 0.01 1.82 6.53
CA ILE A 83 -0.75 2.79 5.75
C ILE A 83 -2.09 2.21 5.28
N PHE A 84 -2.10 0.95 4.82
CA PHE A 84 -3.32 0.29 4.39
C PHE A 84 -4.36 0.21 5.53
N LEU A 85 -3.93 -0.25 6.70
CA LEU A 85 -4.78 -0.34 7.89
C LEU A 85 -5.30 1.02 8.33
N GLU A 86 -4.43 2.02 8.44
CA GLU A 86 -4.81 3.38 8.86
C GLU A 86 -5.80 4.02 7.88
N ALA A 87 -5.58 3.86 6.57
CA ALA A 87 -6.49 4.35 5.53
C ALA A 87 -7.84 3.59 5.49
N CYS A 88 -7.87 2.32 5.91
CA CYS A 88 -9.10 1.57 6.12
C CYS A 88 -9.80 1.92 7.46
N GLY A 89 -9.25 2.84 8.26
CA GLY A 89 -9.84 3.32 9.51
C GLY A 89 -9.45 2.52 10.76
N PHE A 90 -8.40 1.69 10.68
CA PHE A 90 -7.87 1.00 11.85
C PHE A 90 -6.86 1.87 12.59
N LYS A 91 -6.81 1.71 13.92
CA LYS A 91 -5.73 2.27 14.74
C LYS A 91 -4.59 1.27 14.88
N THR A 92 -3.40 1.64 14.41
CA THR A 92 -2.20 0.80 14.47
C THR A 92 -1.25 1.20 15.62
N PRO A 93 -0.47 0.25 16.19
CA PRO A 93 -0.56 -1.20 15.97
C PRO A 93 -1.90 -1.75 16.49
N LEU A 94 -2.37 -2.83 15.86
CA LEU A 94 -3.64 -3.42 16.21
C LEU A 94 -3.62 -3.91 17.66
N CYS A 95 -4.66 -3.53 18.39
CA CYS A 95 -4.92 -3.97 19.75
C CYS A 95 -6.40 -4.34 19.85
N HIS A 96 -6.72 -5.38 20.62
CA HIS A 96 -8.11 -5.84 20.75
C HIS A 96 -9.06 -4.75 21.30
N TYR A 97 -8.50 -3.76 22.01
CA TYR A 97 -9.24 -2.63 22.57
C TYR A 97 -9.35 -1.43 21.63
N ASN A 98 -8.66 -1.43 20.50
CA ASN A 98 -8.73 -0.33 19.54
C ASN A 98 -10.06 -0.35 18.80
N GLU A 99 -10.55 0.85 18.50
CA GLU A 99 -11.67 1.01 17.58
C GLU A 99 -11.29 0.47 16.20
N LYS A 100 -12.24 -0.25 15.60
CA LYS A 100 -12.15 -0.79 14.25
C LYS A 100 -13.38 -0.40 13.44
N PRO A 101 -13.28 -0.27 12.11
CA PRO A 101 -14.43 0.01 11.27
C PRO A 101 -15.53 -1.05 11.48
N LYS A 102 -16.80 -0.61 11.45
CA LYS A 102 -17.95 -1.52 11.61
C LYS A 102 -18.01 -2.58 10.51
N ASN A 103 -17.66 -2.19 9.28
CA ASN A 103 -17.52 -3.09 8.14
C ASN A 103 -16.10 -2.93 7.55
N PRO A 104 -15.13 -3.75 7.98
CA PRO A 104 -13.76 -3.73 7.46
C PRO A 104 -13.62 -4.00 5.96
N ARG A 105 -14.63 -4.60 5.33
CA ARG A 105 -14.66 -4.90 3.89
C ARG A 105 -15.56 -3.92 3.11
N ASP A 106 -15.87 -2.78 3.71
CA ASP A 106 -16.58 -1.71 3.00
C ASP A 106 -15.76 -1.26 1.78
N LYS A 107 -16.40 -1.21 0.62
CA LYS A 107 -15.69 -1.03 -0.66
C LYS A 107 -15.07 0.36 -0.78
N GLU A 108 -15.66 1.38 -0.16
CA GLU A 108 -15.11 2.74 -0.14
C GLU A 108 -13.87 2.82 0.77
N LEU A 109 -13.92 2.17 1.95
CA LEU A 109 -12.76 2.06 2.83
C LEU A 109 -11.60 1.31 2.17
N LEU A 110 -11.89 0.19 1.53
CA LEU A 110 -10.90 -0.60 0.80
C LEU A 110 -10.29 0.19 -0.37
N PHE A 111 -11.11 0.93 -1.10
CA PHE A 111 -10.65 1.78 -2.20
C PHE A 111 -9.72 2.91 -1.71
N SER A 112 -10.09 3.56 -0.59
CA SER A 112 -9.24 4.55 0.08
C SER A 112 -7.89 3.95 0.51
N GLY A 113 -7.94 2.77 1.14
CA GLY A 113 -6.75 1.99 1.51
C GLY A 113 -5.86 1.68 0.33
N LEU A 114 -6.45 1.23 -0.78
CA LEU A 114 -5.73 0.93 -2.01
C LEU A 114 -5.09 2.18 -2.61
N CYS A 115 -5.80 3.31 -2.65
CA CYS A 115 -5.24 4.58 -3.12
C CYS A 115 -4.02 5.03 -2.30
N ALA A 116 -4.09 4.90 -0.97
CA ALA A 116 -2.98 5.23 -0.09
C ALA A 116 -1.77 4.31 -0.30
N VAL A 117 -1.99 3.00 -0.47
CA VAL A 117 -0.94 2.03 -0.79
C VAL A 117 -0.32 2.34 -2.15
N VAL A 118 -1.11 2.56 -3.19
CA VAL A 118 -0.60 2.88 -4.54
C VAL A 118 0.25 4.14 -4.52
N ALA A 119 -0.18 5.18 -3.81
CA ALA A 119 0.60 6.41 -3.63
C ALA A 119 1.95 6.14 -2.94
N LEU A 120 1.97 5.31 -1.89
CA LEU A 120 3.20 4.90 -1.22
C LEU A 120 4.12 4.11 -2.17
N LEU A 121 3.60 3.12 -2.89
CA LEU A 121 4.41 2.30 -3.79
C LEU A 121 5.06 3.15 -4.89
N CYS A 122 4.33 4.11 -5.46
CA CYS A 122 4.88 5.06 -6.43
C CYS A 122 6.02 5.89 -5.82
N LYS A 123 5.87 6.36 -4.57
CA LYS A 123 6.91 7.11 -3.84
C LYS A 123 8.16 6.25 -3.58
N LEU A 124 7.99 4.99 -3.19
CA LEU A 124 9.11 4.05 -2.96
C LEU A 124 9.92 3.78 -4.23
N ASP A 125 9.27 3.88 -5.39
CA ASP A 125 9.86 3.69 -6.72
C ASP A 125 10.28 5.00 -7.40
N ASN A 126 10.10 6.15 -6.73
CA ASN A 126 10.35 7.49 -7.28
C ASN A 126 9.62 7.75 -8.61
N VAL A 127 8.39 7.23 -8.72
CA VAL A 127 7.48 7.42 -9.85
C VAL A 127 6.36 8.38 -9.40
N PRO A 128 5.87 9.29 -10.27
CA PRO A 128 4.67 10.06 -9.98
C PRO A 128 3.50 9.14 -9.63
N ASN A 129 2.65 9.54 -8.68
CA ASN A 129 1.47 8.76 -8.32
C ASN A 129 0.58 8.56 -9.55
N VAL A 130 0.40 7.30 -9.95
CA VAL A 130 -0.30 6.89 -11.16
C VAL A 130 -1.81 7.16 -11.11
N MET A 131 -2.34 7.38 -9.90
CA MET A 131 -3.74 7.73 -9.66
C MET A 131 -3.96 9.24 -9.52
N ASP A 132 -2.89 10.03 -9.46
CA ASP A 132 -2.97 11.48 -9.20
C ASP A 132 -3.14 12.27 -10.50
N TYR A 133 -4.40 12.40 -10.91
CA TYR A 133 -4.80 13.26 -12.02
C TYR A 133 -5.11 14.70 -11.58
N SER A 134 -4.93 15.06 -10.30
CA SER A 134 -5.26 16.40 -9.80
C SER A 134 -4.51 17.50 -10.56
N LYS A 135 -3.27 17.23 -10.94
CA LYS A 135 -2.44 18.11 -11.76
C LYS A 135 -3.05 18.51 -13.10
N LEU A 136 -3.91 17.66 -13.70
CA LEU A 136 -4.61 18.00 -14.95
C LEU A 136 -5.59 19.15 -14.76
N PHE A 137 -6.09 19.34 -13.54
CA PHE A 137 -7.16 20.27 -13.22
C PHE A 137 -6.68 21.45 -12.36
N GLU A 138 -5.38 21.56 -12.07
CA GLU A 138 -4.80 22.73 -11.44
C GLU A 138 -4.92 23.97 -12.35
N TYR A 139 -5.36 25.09 -11.77
CA TYR A 139 -5.52 26.36 -12.48
C TYR A 139 -4.93 27.53 -11.69
N GLU A 140 -4.36 28.50 -12.42
CA GLU A 140 -3.91 29.79 -11.91
C GLU A 140 -4.52 30.88 -12.79
N GLU A 141 -5.05 31.95 -12.18
CA GLU A 141 -5.67 33.07 -12.90
C GLU A 141 -6.70 32.66 -13.97
N HIS A 142 -7.53 31.65 -13.64
CA HIS A 142 -8.58 31.11 -14.51
C HIS A 142 -8.08 30.42 -15.79
N ARG A 143 -6.79 30.03 -15.81
CA ARG A 143 -6.19 29.25 -16.89
C ARG A 143 -5.59 27.97 -16.34
N ALA A 144 -5.58 26.92 -17.16
CA ALA A 144 -4.93 25.66 -16.80
C ALA A 144 -3.44 25.92 -16.54
N LYS A 145 -2.95 25.48 -15.37
CA LYS A 145 -1.56 25.67 -14.97
C LYS A 145 -0.60 24.85 -15.82
N TYR A 146 -1.06 23.69 -16.30
CA TYR A 146 -0.28 22.79 -17.14
C TYR A 146 -1.02 22.50 -18.44
N GLN A 147 -0.26 22.36 -19.53
CA GLN A 147 -0.81 21.89 -20.80
C GLN A 147 -1.03 20.37 -20.74
N LEU A 148 -2.18 19.91 -21.23
CA LEU A 148 -2.57 18.50 -21.23
C LEU A 148 -1.54 17.61 -21.95
N ALA A 149 -0.95 18.10 -23.05
CA ALA A 149 0.10 17.42 -23.81
C ALA A 149 1.43 17.24 -23.03
N THR A 150 1.66 18.03 -21.98
CA THR A 150 2.84 17.94 -21.12
C THR A 150 2.65 16.91 -20.00
N ILE A 151 1.41 16.62 -19.61
CA ILE A 151 1.08 15.68 -18.53
C ILE A 151 0.91 14.24 -19.03
N LEU A 152 0.37 14.04 -20.25
CA LEU A 152 0.05 12.71 -20.80
C LEU A 152 1.21 12.05 -21.60
N ARG A 153 2.45 12.52 -21.47
CA ARG A 153 3.64 11.94 -22.13
C ARG A 153 4.38 10.99 -21.19
#